data_AF-A0A168QJ99-F1
#
_entry.id   AF-A0A168QJ99-F1
#
_cell.length_a   1.000
_cell.length_b   1.000
_cell.length_c   1.000
_cell.angle_alpha   90.00
_cell.angle_beta   90.00
_cell.angle_gamma   90.00
#
_symmetry.space_group_name_H-M   'P 1'
#
loop_
_entity.id
_entity.type
_entity.pdbx_description
1 polymer ?
#
loop_
_entity_poly.entity_id
_entity_poly.type
_entity_poly.pdbx_seq_one_letter_code
_entity_poly.pdbx_strand_id
1 'polypeptide(L)' 'MYCGSHNATTSAWGKLTLSKATKLPKMNISNWELGVVLPITEESDFPTPYQRPAPRYRPGQEAWTQDMDY' A
#
# COMPACT_ATOMS: atom_id res chain seq x y z
N MET A 1 11.93 -3.71 2.33
CA MET A 1 11.10 -2.55 2.73
C MET A 1 10.75 -1.80 1.46
N TYR A 2 9.51 -1.34 1.34
CA TYR A 2 9.08 -0.50 0.22
C TYR A 2 8.84 0.93 0.72
N CYS A 3 9.30 1.92 -0.04
CA CYS A 3 8.99 3.32 0.21
C CYS A 3 8.67 3.98 -1.14
N GLY A 4 7.49 4.59 -1.26
CA GLY A 4 7.07 5.24 -2.50
C GLY A 4 5.76 5.98 -2.35
N SER A 5 5.28 6.56 -3.46
CA SER A 5 4.08 7.42 -3.49
C SER A 5 2.75 6.65 -3.43
N HIS A 6 2.77 5.32 -3.49
CA HIS A 6 1.55 4.51 -3.60
C HIS A 6 0.76 4.52 -2.29
N ASN A 7 -0.39 5.19 -2.31
CA ASN A 7 -1.40 5.01 -1.28
C ASN A 7 -2.04 3.61 -1.35
N ALA A 8 -2.84 3.24 -0.35
CA ALA A 8 -3.56 1.97 -0.29
C ALA A 8 -4.79 1.94 -1.23
N THR A 9 -4.56 2.10 -2.53
CA THR A 9 -5.62 2.15 -3.56
C THR A 9 -5.31 1.23 -4.73
N THR A 10 -6.37 0.77 -5.41
CA THR A 10 -6.24 -0.03 -6.64
C THR A 10 -5.73 0.79 -7.82
N SER A 11 -5.89 2.11 -7.81
CA SER A 11 -5.37 3.00 -8.86
C SER A 11 -3.84 3.06 -8.85
N ALA A 12 -3.23 2.99 -7.66
CA ALA A 12 -1.79 3.00 -7.47
C ALA A 12 -1.16 1.61 -7.67
N TRP A 13 -1.74 0.56 -7.06
CA TRP A 13 -1.17 -0.80 -7.10
C TRP A 13 -1.64 -1.67 -8.26
N GLY A 14 -2.77 -1.31 -8.85
CA GLY A 14 -3.38 -2.02 -9.96
C GLY A 14 -4.43 -3.05 -9.55
N LYS A 15 -5.23 -3.43 -10.55
CA LYS A 15 -6.24 -4.48 -10.47
C LYS A 15 -5.99 -5.54 -11.55
N LEU A 16 -5.79 -6.78 -11.10
CA LEU A 16 -5.70 -7.94 -11.99
C LEU A 16 -7.10 -8.29 -12.54
N THR A 17 -7.19 -8.46 -13.85
CA THR A 17 -8.41 -8.78 -14.60
C THR A 17 -8.09 -9.76 -15.72
N LEU A 18 -9.10 -10.29 -16.41
CA LEU A 18 -8.92 -11.02 -17.66
C LEU A 18 -9.31 -10.13 -18.84
N SER A 19 -8.43 -10.07 -19.85
CA SER A 19 -8.75 -9.39 -21.11
C SER A 19 -9.91 -10.09 -21.82
N LYS A 20 -10.94 -9.34 -22.20
CA LYS A 20 -12.10 -9.91 -22.90
C LYS A 20 -11.74 -10.50 -24.27
N ALA A 21 -10.78 -9.89 -24.97
CA ALA A 21 -10.35 -10.28 -26.31
C ALA A 21 -9.40 -11.47 -26.28
N THR A 22 -8.32 -11.40 -25.48
CA THR A 22 -7.27 -12.42 -25.49
C THR A 22 -7.48 -13.53 -24.46
N LYS A 23 -8.42 -13.35 -23.52
CA LYS A 23 -8.61 -14.22 -22.35
C LYS A 23 -7.36 -14.39 -21.47
N LEU A 24 -6.36 -13.54 -21.64
CA LEU A 24 -5.14 -13.53 -20.83
C LEU A 24 -5.24 -12.56 -19.64
N PRO A 25 -4.49 -12.79 -18.56
CA PRO A 25 -4.40 -11.85 -17.44
C PRO A 25 -3.92 -10.46 -17.88
N LYS A 26 -4.57 -9.43 -17.33
CA LYS A 26 -4.25 -8.01 -17.56
C LYS A 26 -4.23 -7.27 -16.24
N MET A 27 -3.16 -6.53 -15.98
CA MET A 27 -3.07 -5.58 -14.87
C MET A 27 -3.55 -4.20 -15.35
N ASN A 28 -4.48 -3.57 -14.63
CA ASN A 28 -4.91 -2.19 -14.89
C ASN A 28 -4.44 -1.30 -13.74
N ILE A 29 -3.58 -0.32 -14.03
CA ILE A 29 -3.09 0.72 -13.13
C ILE A 29 -3.42 2.07 -13.76
N SER A 30 -3.88 3.04 -12.98
CA SER A 30 -4.34 4.33 -13.51
C SER A 30 -3.56 5.54 -12.99
N ASN A 31 -2.73 5.37 -11.96
CA ASN A 31 -1.87 6.42 -11.45
C ASN A 31 -0.42 6.25 -11.95
N TRP A 32 0.29 7.38 -12.02
CA TRP A 32 1.75 7.39 -12.14
C TRP A 32 2.33 7.45 -10.74
N GLU A 33 3.10 6.45 -10.36
CA GLU A 33 3.64 6.32 -9.02
C GLU A 33 5.10 5.86 -9.11
N LEU A 34 5.91 6.20 -8.11
CA LEU A 34 7.31 5.79 -8.05
C LEU A 34 7.69 5.41 -6.61
N GLY A 35 8.57 4.42 -6.47
CA GLY A 35 9.09 4.01 -5.18
C GLY A 35 10.37 3.18 -5.31
N VAL A 36 11.02 2.97 -4.18
CA VAL A 36 12.24 2.17 -4.06
C VAL A 36 11.97 0.94 -3.20
N VAL A 37 12.58 -0.18 -3.59
CA VAL A 37 12.56 -1.42 -2.82
C VAL A 37 13.96 -1.63 -2.24
N LEU A 38 14.02 -1.67 -0.91
CA LEU A 38 15.21 -2.05 -0.15
C LEU A 38 15.10 -3.55 0.19
N PRO A 39 16.00 -4.42 -0.31
CA PRO A 39 16.01 -5.83 0.07
C PRO A 39 16.15 -5.99 1.59
N ILE A 40 15.39 -6.90 2.20
CA ILE A 40 15.53 -7.24 3.62
C ILE A 40 16.19 -8.62 3.72
N THR A 41 17.32 -8.66 4.42
CA THR A 41 18.06 -9.85 4.85
C THR A 41 17.88 -10.06 6.36
N GLU A 42 18.37 -11.18 6.91
CA GLU A 42 18.32 -11.43 8.36
C GLU A 42 19.07 -10.37 9.18
N GLU A 43 20.10 -9.77 8.59
CA GLU A 43 20.97 -8.74 9.20
C GLU A 43 20.46 -7.32 8.99
N SER A 44 19.32 -7.16 8.30
CA SER A 44 18.81 -5.86 7.92
C SER A 44 18.21 -5.08 9.09
N ASP A 45 18.95 -4.10 9.59
CA ASP A 45 18.44 -3.08 10.51
C ASP A 45 18.05 -1.80 9.76
N PHE A 46 16.80 -1.76 9.29
CA PHE A 46 16.26 -0.56 8.65
C PHE A 46 15.54 0.33 9.67
N PRO A 47 15.88 1.64 9.73
CA PRO A 47 15.13 2.58 10.55
C PRO A 47 13.71 2.72 9.98
N THR A 48 12.72 2.39 10.80
CA THR A 48 11.31 2.65 10.48
C THR A 48 10.84 3.90 11.22
N PRO A 49 10.12 4.83 10.56
CA PRO A 49 9.65 6.06 11.21
C PRO A 49 8.45 5.83 12.15
N TYR A 50 8.18 4.59 12.54
CA TYR A 50 7.07 4.18 13.38
C TYR A 50 7.49 3.07 14.35
N GLN A 51 6.74 2.93 15.44
CA GLN A 51 6.95 1.90 16.45
C GLN A 51 6.59 0.50 15.90
N ARG A 52 7.48 -0.47 16.14
CA ARG A 52 7.25 -1.88 15.83
C ARG A 52 7.08 -2.71 17.12
N PRO A 53 6.12 -3.65 17.18
CA PRO A 53 5.05 -3.87 16.21
C PRO A 53 4.05 -2.69 16.20
N ALA A 54 3.34 -2.51 15.09
CA ALA A 54 2.29 -1.50 15.02
C ALA A 54 1.18 -1.82 16.03
N PRO A 55 0.76 -0.85 16.88
CA PRO A 55 -0.28 -1.10 17.87
C PRO A 55 -1.62 -1.36 17.20
N ARG A 56 -2.42 -2.29 17.78
CA ARG A 56 -3.81 -2.50 17.37
C ARG A 56 -4.68 -1.33 17.83
N TYR A 57 -5.72 -1.02 17.05
CA TYR A 57 -6.80 -0.14 17.49
C TYR A 57 -7.47 -0.66 18.77
N ARG A 58 -7.82 0.26 19.67
CA ARG A 58 -8.60 0.03 20.89
C ARG A 58 -10.09 0.26 20.63
N PRO A 59 -10.99 -0.28 21.46
CA PRO A 59 -12.40 0.07 21.41
C PRO A 59 -12.61 1.60 21.46
N GLY A 60 -13.45 2.11 20.57
CA GLY A 60 -13.74 3.55 20.44
C GLY A 60 -12.72 4.36 19.62
N GLN A 61 -11.65 3.74 19.11
CA GLN A 61 -10.80 4.39 18.11
C GLN A 61 -11.33 4.12 16.71
N GLU A 62 -11.38 5.17 15.90
CA GLU A 62 -11.79 5.11 14.51
C GLU A 62 -10.65 5.58 13.62
N ALA A 63 -10.58 5.01 12.42
CA ALA A 63 -9.67 5.52 11.40
C ALA A 63 -10.16 6.92 10.99
N TRP A 64 -9.24 7.87 10.86
CA TRP A 64 -9.56 9.19 10.34
C TRP A 64 -10.26 9.07 8.98
N THR A 65 -11.40 9.74 8.84
CA THR A 65 -12.01 10.00 7.53
C THR A 65 -12.15 11.50 7.33
N GLN A 66 -12.09 11.95 6.08
CA GLN A 66 -12.14 13.38 5.76
C GLN A 66 -13.47 14.03 6.17
N ASP A 67 -14.55 13.25 6.22
CA ASP A 67 -15.90 13.72 6.50
C ASP A 67 -16.26 13.69 8.01
N MET A 68 -15.30 13.43 8.90
CA MET A 68 -15.57 13.48 10.34
C MET A 68 -15.78 14.93 10.80
N ASP A 69 -16.86 15.15 11.54
CA ASP A 69 -17.11 16.40 12.28
C ASP A 69 -16.30 16.38 13.58
N TYR A 70 -15.45 17.39 13.79
CA TYR A 70 -14.60 17.56 14.98
C TYR A 70 -15.01 18.80 15.79
#